data_AF-A0AAP6ZWR9-F1
#
_entry.id   AF-A0AAP6ZWR9-F1
#
_cell.length_a   1.000
_cell.length_b   1.000
_cell.length_c   1.000
_cell.angle_alpha   90.00
_cell.angle_beta   90.00
_cell.angle_gamma   90.00
#
_symmetry.space_group_name_H-M   'P 1'
#
loop_
_entity.id
_entity.type
_entity.pdbx_description
1 polymer ?
#
loop_
_entity_poly.entity_id
_entity_poly.type
_entity_poly.pdbx_seq_one_letter_code
_entity_poly.pdbx_strand_id
1 'polypeptide(L)'
;MIYKIHQTGGVMVELIEAIREYQSDGNREVFSLIHHAMMYDYLNSPRGLDFPHPEMYIAFRLLRLISGRLATIKYMLSDSGLSTKGDSPQAIFNDFARQLHSWTGIELTVDNYSEHEPYLVSYFGETFPELRIAFERIKGLRPTIWQRLTEKIVDECWPDLESALEFAISRVDASRSEREIVRYINLTTRTEYYRQQFGAMRRVRRDGRSKYVEPKFYDDKYTLFGGTPVDIAKLPRRQKQLVDKMLTIIRVDREKGGDKDYSVDITGGYRIKNRYMAKRLGMHEASLSRALRKIMKC
;
A
#
# COMPACT_ATOMS: atom_id res chain seq x y z
N MET A 1 23.51 7.88 8.34
CA MET A 1 22.92 8.61 9.48
C MET A 1 22.46 9.94 8.90
N ILE A 2 21.16 10.10 8.59
CA ILE A 2 20.18 10.89 9.36
C ILE A 2 18.86 10.66 8.56
N TYR A 3 17.83 9.88 8.92
CA TYR A 3 17.01 9.84 10.14
C TYR A 3 17.52 10.72 11.27
N LYS A 4 17.56 12.04 11.04
CA LYS A 4 17.15 12.94 12.11
C LYS A 4 15.65 12.83 12.07
N ILE A 5 15.16 11.82 12.79
CA ILE A 5 13.98 11.98 13.62
C ILE A 5 14.03 13.43 14.07
N HIS A 6 12.97 14.20 13.84
CA HIS A 6 12.74 15.37 14.67
C HIS A 6 12.83 14.87 16.13
N GLN A 7 14.03 14.94 16.70
CA GLN A 7 14.32 14.85 18.12
C GLN A 7 13.79 16.17 18.73
N THR A 8 12.55 16.50 18.46
CA THR A 8 11.79 17.48 19.21
C THR A 8 11.34 16.78 20.48
N GLY A 9 12.28 16.42 21.36
CA GLY A 9 12.07 16.04 22.78
C GLY A 9 10.99 15.01 23.13
N GLY A 10 10.34 14.38 22.14
CA GLY A 10 9.20 13.50 22.28
C GLY A 10 9.65 12.06 22.31
N VAL A 11 9.03 11.28 23.18
CA VAL A 11 9.17 9.83 23.25
C VAL A 11 8.95 9.27 21.83
N MET A 12 9.92 8.50 21.31
CA MET A 12 9.77 7.84 20.02
C MET A 12 8.62 6.84 20.15
N VAL A 13 7.46 7.18 19.59
CA VAL A 13 6.29 6.28 19.63
C VAL A 13 6.58 5.09 18.74
N GLU A 14 6.62 3.90 19.34
CA GLU A 14 6.80 2.66 18.58
C GLU A 14 5.57 2.42 17.69
N LEU A 15 5.78 1.91 16.46
CA LEU A 15 4.70 1.66 15.50
C LEU A 15 3.50 0.91 16.12
N ILE A 16 3.77 -0.10 16.95
CA ILE A 16 2.73 -0.92 17.57
C ILE A 16 1.88 -0.10 18.55
N GLU A 17 2.50 0.82 19.28
CA GLU A 17 1.77 1.69 20.21
C GLU A 17 0.91 2.70 19.44
N ALA A 18 1.46 3.32 18.39
CA ALA A 18 0.68 4.19 17.51
C ALA A 18 -0.52 3.47 16.86
N ILE A 19 -0.38 2.18 16.53
CA ILE A 19 -1.51 1.35 16.05
C ILE A 19 -2.55 1.17 17.16
N ARG A 20 -2.14 0.89 18.39
CA ARG A 20 -3.06 0.68 19.52
C ARG A 20 -3.83 1.95 19.85
N GLU A 21 -3.14 3.08 19.91
CA GLU A 21 -3.75 4.39 20.13
C GLU A 21 -4.79 4.68 19.06
N TYR A 22 -4.44 4.52 17.77
CA TYR A 22 -5.42 4.64 16.69
C TYR A 22 -6.65 3.75 16.88
N GLN A 23 -6.46 2.49 17.32
CA GLN A 23 -7.57 1.56 17.55
C GLN A 23 -8.41 1.91 18.79
N SER A 24 -7.84 2.56 19.80
CA SER A 24 -8.55 2.92 21.03
C SER A 24 -9.27 4.25 20.97
N ASP A 25 -8.64 5.29 20.44
CA ASP A 25 -9.14 6.67 20.49
C ASP A 25 -9.11 7.39 19.14
N GLY A 26 -8.59 6.75 18.09
CA GLY A 26 -8.50 7.33 16.75
C GLY A 26 -7.28 8.23 16.54
N ASN A 27 -6.28 8.24 17.43
CA ASN A 27 -5.03 8.97 17.22
C ASN A 27 -4.39 8.59 15.86
N ARG A 28 -4.17 9.59 14.99
CA ARG A 28 -3.66 9.38 13.63
C ARG A 28 -2.12 9.38 13.51
N GLU A 29 -1.39 9.37 14.62
CA GLU A 29 0.09 9.41 14.62
C GLU A 29 0.73 8.29 13.78
N VAL A 30 0.14 7.10 13.77
CA VAL A 30 0.59 5.98 12.92
C VAL A 30 0.65 6.32 11.43
N PHE A 31 -0.28 7.14 10.95
CA PHE A 31 -0.32 7.58 9.55
C PHE A 31 0.80 8.57 9.27
N SER A 32 1.04 9.51 10.19
CA SER A 32 2.15 10.47 10.09
C SER A 32 3.50 9.78 10.11
N LEU A 33 3.70 8.76 10.97
CA LEU A 33 4.92 7.95 11.01
C LEU A 33 5.18 7.27 9.65
N ILE A 34 4.16 6.64 9.08
CA ILE A 34 4.28 5.93 7.79
C ILE A 34 4.46 6.92 6.63
N HIS A 35 3.71 8.02 6.56
CA HIS A 35 3.84 9.05 5.52
C HIS A 35 5.25 9.66 5.54
N HIS A 36 5.74 10.02 6.73
CA HIS A 36 7.11 10.54 6.87
C HIS A 36 8.15 9.51 6.44
N ALA A 37 7.98 8.23 6.80
CA ALA A 37 8.86 7.16 6.35
C ALA A 37 8.81 6.95 4.82
N MET A 38 7.74 7.34 4.12
CA MET A 38 7.69 7.31 2.64
C MET A 38 8.59 8.36 1.99
N MET A 39 8.98 9.41 2.72
CA MET A 39 9.93 10.43 2.24
C MET A 39 11.39 9.97 2.30
N TYR A 40 11.65 8.82 2.92
CA TYR A 40 12.99 8.27 3.00
C TYR A 40 13.53 7.88 1.62
N ASP A 41 14.80 8.22 1.36
CA ASP A 41 15.47 7.81 0.12
C ASP A 41 15.94 6.36 0.20
N TYR A 42 15.02 5.44 -0.11
CA TYR A 42 15.29 4.00 -0.14
C TYR A 42 16.29 3.58 -1.22
N LEU A 43 16.55 4.42 -2.23
CA LEU A 43 17.50 4.11 -3.31
C LEU A 43 18.95 4.39 -2.90
N ASN A 44 19.14 5.46 -2.13
CA ASN A 44 20.46 5.89 -1.67
C ASN A 44 20.70 5.58 -0.19
N SER A 45 19.91 4.67 0.39
CA SER A 45 20.14 4.25 1.78
C SER A 45 21.53 3.63 1.93
N PRO A 46 22.39 4.14 2.83
CA PRO A 46 23.73 3.59 3.04
C PRO A 46 23.70 2.16 3.61
N ARG A 47 22.53 1.68 4.06
CA ARG A 47 22.32 0.31 4.55
C ARG A 47 21.58 -0.58 3.54
N GLY A 48 21.31 -0.11 2.32
CA GLY A 48 20.55 -0.87 1.32
C GLY A 48 19.09 -1.09 1.75
N LEU A 49 18.58 -2.33 1.61
CA LEU A 49 17.20 -2.71 1.97
C LEU A 49 17.05 -3.13 3.44
N ASP A 50 17.90 -2.62 4.34
CA ASP A 50 17.75 -2.79 5.78
C ASP A 50 16.84 -1.69 6.34
N PHE A 51 15.72 -2.11 6.94
CA PHE A 51 14.72 -1.22 7.53
C PHE A 51 14.91 -1.17 9.05
N PRO A 52 15.50 -0.10 9.62
CA PRO A 52 15.75 -0.01 11.06
C PRO A 52 14.47 0.07 11.88
N HIS A 53 13.36 0.51 11.28
CA HIS A 53 12.06 0.58 11.91
C HIS A 53 10.98 -0.08 11.05
N PRO A 54 9.95 -0.69 11.65
CA PRO A 54 8.95 -1.47 10.91
C PRO A 54 8.09 -0.62 9.95
N GLU A 55 7.79 0.62 10.32
CA GLU A 55 7.06 1.59 9.50
C GLU A 55 7.79 1.90 8.19
N MET A 56 9.12 1.84 8.17
CA MET A 56 9.90 2.02 6.94
C MET A 56 9.65 0.90 5.94
N TYR A 57 9.49 -0.34 6.42
CA TYR A 57 9.14 -1.43 5.53
C TYR A 57 7.71 -1.28 5.01
N ILE A 58 6.77 -0.81 5.83
CA ILE A 58 5.40 -0.49 5.37
C ILE A 58 5.45 0.61 4.30
N ALA A 59 6.11 1.73 4.58
CA ALA A 59 6.30 2.84 3.66
C ALA A 59 6.93 2.40 2.34
N PHE A 60 8.01 1.62 2.38
CA PHE A 60 8.63 1.04 1.18
C PHE A 60 7.64 0.22 0.35
N ARG A 61 6.77 -0.56 0.99
CA ARG A 61 5.76 -1.37 0.30
C ARG A 61 4.63 -0.53 -0.28
N LEU A 62 4.26 0.59 0.35
CA LEU A 62 3.32 1.57 -0.19
C LEU A 62 3.90 2.29 -1.42
N LEU A 63 5.17 2.72 -1.36
CA LEU A 63 5.87 3.29 -2.51
C LEU A 63 5.87 2.34 -3.72
N ARG A 64 5.95 1.02 -3.48
CA ARG A 64 5.84 0.02 -4.55
C ARG A 64 4.46 -0.03 -5.20
N LEU A 65 3.38 0.32 -4.51
CA LEU A 65 2.03 0.39 -5.09
C LEU A 65 1.93 1.51 -6.12
N ILE A 66 2.62 2.62 -5.86
CA ILE A 66 2.68 3.80 -6.74
C ILE A 66 3.94 3.84 -7.62
N SER A 67 4.70 2.74 -7.66
CA SER A 67 5.97 2.66 -8.41
C SER A 67 5.81 2.95 -9.91
N GLY A 68 4.65 2.67 -10.50
CA GLY A 68 4.34 3.07 -11.87
C GLY A 68 4.38 4.60 -12.06
N ARG A 69 3.81 5.36 -11.12
CA ARG A 69 3.83 6.83 -11.15
C ARG A 69 5.24 7.37 -10.86
N LEU A 70 5.95 6.78 -9.90
CA LEU A 70 7.34 7.14 -9.60
C LEU A 70 8.29 6.84 -10.77
N ALA A 71 8.06 5.75 -11.52
CA ALA A 71 8.86 5.42 -12.69
C ALA A 71 8.67 6.46 -13.81
N THR A 72 7.46 6.98 -14.02
CA THR A 72 7.20 8.05 -14.99
C THR A 72 8.03 9.30 -14.68
N ILE A 73 8.27 9.63 -13.41
CA ILE A 73 9.15 10.75 -13.04
C ILE A 73 10.60 10.47 -13.42
N LYS A 74 11.10 9.26 -13.20
CA LYS A 74 12.46 8.90 -13.61
C LYS A 74 12.66 9.14 -15.11
N TYR A 75 11.63 8.83 -15.92
CA TYR A 75 11.65 9.12 -17.35
C TYR A 75 11.57 10.63 -17.64
N MET A 76 10.63 11.37 -17.02
CA MET A 76 10.52 12.83 -17.21
C MET A 76 11.79 13.60 -16.84
N LEU A 77 12.48 13.18 -15.78
CA LEU A 77 13.76 13.76 -15.37
C LEU A 77 14.86 13.45 -16.41
N SER A 78 14.92 12.20 -16.88
CA SER A 78 15.86 11.79 -17.91
C SER A 78 15.64 12.56 -19.23
N ASP A 79 14.38 12.80 -19.60
CA ASP A 79 14.01 13.59 -20.80
C ASP A 79 14.38 15.07 -20.64
N SER A 80 14.41 15.57 -19.41
CA SER A 80 14.88 16.92 -19.07
C SER A 80 16.41 17.02 -18.95
N GLY A 81 17.15 15.97 -19.33
CA GLY A 81 18.60 15.92 -19.26
C GLY A 81 19.18 15.61 -17.87
N LEU A 82 18.33 15.29 -16.89
CA LEU A 82 18.76 14.99 -15.52
C LEU A 82 18.94 13.47 -15.32
N SER A 83 20.17 13.05 -15.05
CA SER A 83 20.55 11.68 -14.74
C SER A 83 20.55 11.42 -13.24
N THR A 84 19.83 10.37 -12.81
CA THR A 84 19.88 9.88 -11.41
C THR A 84 21.28 9.50 -10.91
N LYS A 85 22.24 9.25 -11.82
CA LYS A 85 23.63 8.94 -11.46
C LYS A 85 24.53 10.18 -11.57
N GLY A 86 24.44 10.90 -12.69
CA GLY A 86 25.30 12.06 -12.99
C GLY A 86 24.97 13.29 -12.15
N ASP A 87 23.69 13.52 -11.86
CA ASP A 87 23.20 14.66 -11.08
C ASP A 87 22.91 14.30 -9.63
N SER A 88 23.43 13.15 -9.17
CA SER A 88 23.35 12.79 -7.77
C SER A 88 24.22 13.75 -6.95
N PRO A 89 23.80 14.17 -5.74
CA PRO A 89 24.63 14.99 -4.86
C PRO A 89 26.02 14.40 -4.64
N GLN A 90 26.13 13.07 -4.54
CA GLN A 90 27.41 12.36 -4.45
C GLN A 90 28.29 12.55 -5.69
N ALA A 91 27.74 12.43 -6.90
CA ALA A 91 28.49 12.60 -8.13
C ALA A 91 29.01 14.04 -8.26
N ILE A 92 28.15 15.03 -8.02
CA ILE A 92 28.50 16.46 -8.02
C ILE A 92 29.63 16.72 -7.00
N PHE A 93 29.49 16.20 -5.78
CA PHE A 93 30.50 16.35 -4.73
C PHE A 93 31.84 15.69 -5.12
N ASN A 94 31.80 14.47 -5.64
CA ASN A 94 32.99 13.70 -6.00
C ASN A 94 33.73 14.30 -7.21
N ASP A 95 33.00 14.80 -8.21
CA ASP A 95 33.62 15.43 -9.38
C ASP A 95 34.30 16.74 -8.99
N PHE A 96 33.67 17.54 -8.11
CA PHE A 96 34.31 18.72 -7.56
C PHE A 96 35.53 18.35 -6.70
N ALA A 97 35.40 17.39 -5.77
CA ALA A 97 36.50 16.96 -4.90
C ALA A 97 37.71 16.49 -5.73
N ARG A 98 37.48 15.79 -6.85
CA ARG A 98 38.53 15.37 -7.78
C ARG A 98 39.22 16.57 -8.45
N GLN A 99 38.46 17.56 -8.91
CA GLN A 99 39.02 18.78 -9.49
C GLN A 99 39.81 19.58 -8.46
N LEU A 100 39.27 19.77 -7.26
CA LEU A 100 39.95 20.43 -6.16
C LEU A 100 41.29 19.77 -5.85
N HIS A 101 41.31 18.44 -5.70
CA HIS A 101 42.54 17.70 -5.44
C HIS A 101 43.58 17.93 -6.56
N SER A 102 43.15 17.97 -7.82
CA SER A 102 44.04 18.26 -8.94
C SER A 102 44.64 19.68 -8.91
N TRP A 103 43.91 20.65 -8.33
CA TRP A 103 44.34 22.04 -8.27
C TRP A 103 45.16 22.37 -7.02
N THR A 104 44.84 21.76 -5.88
CA THR A 104 45.37 22.17 -4.57
C THR A 104 46.06 21.03 -3.81
N GLY A 105 45.91 19.78 -4.25
CA GLY A 105 46.37 18.59 -3.54
C GLY A 105 45.50 18.18 -2.35
N ILE A 106 44.44 18.93 -2.03
CA ILE A 106 43.55 18.64 -0.89
C ILE A 106 42.64 17.45 -1.21
N GLU A 107 42.61 16.45 -0.33
CA GLU A 107 41.67 15.32 -0.41
C GLU A 107 40.37 15.66 0.33
N LEU A 108 39.37 16.13 -0.42
CA LEU A 108 38.06 16.48 0.11
C LEU A 108 37.12 15.26 0.12
N THR A 109 36.50 15.01 1.26
CA THR A 109 35.49 13.98 1.48
C THR A 109 34.25 14.59 2.13
N VAL A 110 33.14 13.85 2.13
CA VAL A 110 31.91 14.28 2.81
C VAL A 110 32.11 14.42 4.33
N ASP A 111 33.08 13.73 4.90
CA ASP A 111 33.28 13.73 6.35
C ASP A 111 34.21 14.86 6.81
N ASN A 112 35.18 15.26 5.99
CA ASN A 112 36.07 16.39 6.30
C ASN A 112 35.64 17.72 5.65
N TYR A 113 34.52 17.77 4.90
CA TYR A 113 34.07 18.98 4.19
C TYR A 113 34.02 20.23 5.10
N SER A 114 33.46 20.10 6.31
CA SER A 114 33.30 21.23 7.23
C SER A 114 34.64 21.81 7.71
N GLU A 115 35.69 21.01 7.76
CA GLU A 115 37.04 21.47 8.14
C GLU A 115 37.68 22.28 7.01
N HIS A 116 37.37 21.93 5.76
CA HIS A 116 37.91 22.60 4.57
C HIS A 116 37.02 23.74 4.06
N GLU A 117 35.77 23.86 4.52
CA GLU A 117 34.82 24.89 4.07
C GLU A 117 35.38 26.33 4.16
N PRO A 118 36.04 26.77 5.25
CA PRO A 118 36.61 28.12 5.31
C PRO A 118 37.67 28.38 4.24
N TYR A 119 38.52 27.38 3.96
CA TYR A 119 39.52 27.45 2.90
C TYR A 119 38.86 27.53 1.53
N LEU A 120 37.83 26.71 1.28
CA LEU A 120 37.10 26.69 0.02
C LEU A 120 36.42 28.04 -0.26
N VAL A 121 35.78 28.63 0.75
CA VAL A 121 35.17 29.96 0.65
C VAL A 121 36.25 31.02 0.39
N SER A 122 37.41 30.93 1.03
CA SER A 122 38.51 31.87 0.81
C SER A 122 39.14 31.74 -0.59
N TYR A 123 39.27 30.52 -1.11
CA TYR A 123 39.96 30.24 -2.36
C TYR A 123 39.06 30.46 -3.59
N PHE A 124 37.77 30.11 -3.49
CA PHE A 124 36.83 30.18 -4.60
C PHE A 124 35.75 31.28 -4.46
N GLY A 125 35.71 31.99 -3.33
CA GLY A 125 34.71 33.01 -3.01
C GLY A 125 33.32 32.45 -2.67
N GLU A 126 32.31 33.33 -2.60
CA GLU A 126 30.89 32.95 -2.41
C GLU A 126 30.28 32.25 -3.64
N THR A 127 31.04 32.14 -4.73
CA THR A 127 30.64 31.61 -6.03
C THR A 127 30.41 30.10 -6.09
N PHE A 128 30.52 29.38 -4.96
CA PHE A 128 30.37 27.92 -4.93
C PHE A 128 29.19 27.39 -4.11
N PRO A 129 27.94 27.82 -4.40
CA PRO A 129 26.77 27.25 -3.75
C PRO A 129 26.59 25.77 -4.11
N GLU A 130 27.05 25.30 -5.28
CA GLU A 130 26.77 23.94 -5.77
C GLU A 130 27.39 22.84 -4.90
N LEU A 131 28.63 23.00 -4.46
CA LEU A 131 29.30 22.04 -3.59
C LEU A 131 28.68 22.01 -2.19
N ARG A 132 28.41 23.19 -1.62
CA ARG A 132 27.72 23.31 -0.33
C ARG A 132 26.32 22.71 -0.41
N ILE A 133 25.59 22.97 -1.49
CA ILE A 133 24.27 22.39 -1.74
C ILE A 133 24.35 20.88 -1.90
N ALA A 134 25.36 20.35 -2.60
CA ALA A 134 25.60 18.93 -2.72
C ALA A 134 25.88 18.31 -1.34
N PHE A 135 26.78 18.90 -0.55
CA PHE A 135 27.06 18.49 0.83
C PHE A 135 25.81 18.51 1.71
N GLU A 136 25.07 19.61 1.72
CA GLU A 136 23.81 19.76 2.46
C GLU A 136 22.80 18.68 2.05
N ARG A 137 22.69 18.37 0.75
CA ARG A 137 21.82 17.29 0.25
C ARG A 137 22.30 15.90 0.71
N ILE A 138 23.62 15.64 0.66
CA ILE A 138 24.21 14.37 1.14
C ILE A 138 23.94 14.17 2.63
N LYS A 139 24.09 15.24 3.43
CA LYS A 139 23.81 15.22 4.88
C LYS A 139 22.32 15.27 5.20
N GLY A 140 21.43 15.35 4.21
CA GLY A 140 19.98 15.43 4.39
C GLY A 140 19.50 16.77 4.96
N LEU A 141 20.34 17.80 4.95
CA LEU A 141 20.00 19.17 5.37
C LEU A 141 19.16 19.90 4.32
N ARG A 142 19.19 19.43 3.07
CA ARG A 142 18.41 19.97 1.97
C ARG A 142 17.80 18.84 1.12
N PRO A 143 16.52 18.92 0.73
CA PRO A 143 15.93 17.89 -0.11
C PRO A 143 16.51 17.92 -1.53
N THR A 144 16.71 16.74 -2.10
CA THR A 144 17.05 16.56 -3.52
C THR A 144 15.84 16.84 -4.42
N ILE A 145 16.07 17.05 -5.71
CA ILE A 145 14.98 17.16 -6.71
C ILE A 145 14.13 15.88 -6.68
N TRP A 146 14.77 14.72 -6.54
CA TRP A 146 14.10 13.44 -6.43
C TRP A 146 13.20 13.34 -5.20
N GLN A 147 13.69 13.78 -4.03
CA GLN A 147 12.90 13.80 -2.80
C GLN A 147 11.67 14.70 -2.94
N ARG A 148 11.83 15.92 -3.48
CA ARG A 148 10.70 16.85 -3.72
C ARG A 148 9.64 16.27 -4.67
N LEU A 149 10.09 15.58 -5.72
CA LEU A 149 9.19 14.97 -6.69
C LEU A 149 8.51 13.71 -6.13
N THR A 150 9.23 12.93 -5.33
CA THR A 150 8.68 11.79 -4.61
C THR A 150 7.62 12.27 -3.62
N GLU A 151 7.92 13.29 -2.82
CA GLU A 151 7.00 13.94 -1.89
C GLU A 151 5.72 14.38 -2.59
N LYS A 152 5.85 15.11 -3.70
CA LYS A 152 4.68 15.53 -4.50
C LYS A 152 3.81 14.34 -4.96
N ILE A 153 4.41 13.28 -5.48
CA ILE A 153 3.64 12.08 -5.89
C ILE A 153 2.99 11.39 -4.70
N VAL A 154 3.73 11.26 -3.60
CA VAL A 154 3.21 10.62 -2.40
C VAL A 154 2.01 11.41 -1.92
N ASP A 155 2.09 12.73 -1.82
CA ASP A 155 0.97 13.59 -1.42
C ASP A 155 -0.22 13.49 -2.38
N GLU A 156 0.02 13.47 -3.69
CA GLU A 156 -1.05 13.26 -4.69
C GLU A 156 -1.73 11.89 -4.55
N CYS A 157 -0.99 10.85 -4.16
CA CYS A 157 -1.52 9.49 -3.99
C CYS A 157 -1.94 9.19 -2.56
N TRP A 158 -1.66 10.08 -1.61
CA TRP A 158 -1.81 9.83 -0.19
C TRP A 158 -3.25 9.56 0.21
N PRO A 159 -4.28 10.29 -0.27
CA PRO A 159 -5.66 10.01 0.13
C PRO A 159 -6.10 8.56 -0.13
N ASP A 160 -5.73 8.00 -1.29
CA ASP A 160 -6.04 6.62 -1.65
C ASP A 160 -5.23 5.61 -0.80
N LEU A 161 -3.95 5.90 -0.58
CA LEU A 161 -3.08 5.05 0.24
C LEU A 161 -3.51 5.05 1.71
N GLU A 162 -3.81 6.23 2.25
CA GLU A 162 -4.26 6.45 3.62
C GLU A 162 -5.57 5.74 3.88
N SER A 163 -6.56 5.85 2.98
CA SER A 163 -7.83 5.15 3.09
C SER A 163 -7.63 3.61 3.13
N ALA A 164 -6.80 3.07 2.25
CA ALA A 164 -6.48 1.65 2.22
C ALA A 164 -5.68 1.19 3.46
N LEU A 165 -4.81 2.07 3.97
CA LEU A 165 -4.02 1.83 5.18
C LEU A 165 -4.90 1.86 6.43
N GLU A 166 -5.84 2.79 6.50
CA GLU A 166 -6.82 2.92 7.58
C GLU A 166 -7.67 1.67 7.70
N PHE A 167 -8.11 1.11 6.56
CA PHE A 167 -8.81 -0.17 6.53
C PHE A 167 -7.99 -1.31 7.16
N ALA A 168 -6.67 -1.32 6.95
CA ALA A 168 -5.78 -2.35 7.47
C ALA A 168 -5.47 -2.13 8.96
N ILE A 169 -5.12 -0.91 9.37
CA ILE A 169 -4.76 -0.57 10.75
C ILE A 169 -5.96 -0.77 11.68
N SER A 170 -7.18 -0.41 11.26
CA SER A 170 -8.40 -0.65 12.06
C SER A 170 -8.74 -2.13 12.32
N ARG A 171 -8.04 -3.08 11.67
CA ARG A 171 -8.34 -4.52 11.74
C ARG A 171 -7.19 -5.41 12.17
N VAL A 172 -5.97 -4.87 12.22
CA VAL A 172 -4.81 -5.67 12.60
C VAL A 172 -4.85 -5.98 14.10
N ASP A 173 -4.49 -7.20 14.47
CA ASP A 173 -4.41 -7.61 15.87
C ASP A 173 -3.09 -7.14 16.47
N ALA A 174 -3.12 -6.07 17.28
CA ALA A 174 -1.95 -5.45 17.89
C ALA A 174 -1.33 -6.26 19.05
N SER A 175 -1.86 -7.45 19.36
CA SER A 175 -1.24 -8.41 20.28
C SER A 175 -0.28 -9.39 19.60
N ARG A 176 -0.23 -9.39 18.26
CA ARG A 176 0.63 -10.28 17.46
C ARG A 176 2.08 -9.81 17.44
N SER A 177 2.95 -10.68 16.90
CA SER A 177 4.34 -10.28 16.66
C SER A 177 4.41 -9.15 15.63
N GLU A 178 5.39 -8.26 15.79
CA GLU A 178 5.62 -7.12 14.86
C GLU A 178 5.66 -7.57 13.40
N ARG A 179 6.37 -8.68 13.12
CA ARG A 179 6.47 -9.26 11.78
C ARG A 179 5.10 -9.66 11.20
N GLU A 180 4.22 -10.22 12.02
CA GLU A 180 2.86 -10.59 11.61
C GLU A 180 1.99 -9.36 11.37
N ILE A 181 2.08 -8.35 12.24
CA ILE A 181 1.38 -7.07 12.11
C ILE A 181 1.75 -6.41 10.79
N VAL A 182 3.05 -6.22 10.56
CA VAL A 182 3.59 -5.60 9.35
C VAL A 182 3.21 -6.39 8.09
N ARG A 183 3.25 -7.73 8.15
CA ARG A 183 2.82 -8.59 7.04
C ARG A 183 1.33 -8.42 6.74
N TYR A 184 0.49 -8.37 7.77
CA TYR A 184 -0.95 -8.17 7.63
C TYR A 184 -1.25 -6.80 7.01
N ILE A 185 -0.68 -5.73 7.56
CA ILE A 185 -0.89 -4.36 7.07
C ILE A 185 -0.54 -4.29 5.58
N ASN A 186 0.66 -4.72 5.20
CA ASN A 186 1.10 -4.70 3.81
C ASN A 186 0.20 -5.50 2.85
N LEU A 187 -0.29 -6.66 3.28
CA LEU A 187 -1.17 -7.49 2.45
C LEU A 187 -2.56 -6.85 2.30
N THR A 188 -3.11 -6.38 3.41
CA THR A 188 -4.46 -5.82 3.48
C THR A 188 -4.53 -4.47 2.77
N THR A 189 -3.59 -3.55 3.04
CA THR A 189 -3.50 -2.25 2.37
C THR A 189 -3.34 -2.41 0.87
N ARG A 190 -2.45 -3.31 0.40
CA ARG A 190 -2.34 -3.59 -1.04
C ARG A 190 -3.66 -4.05 -1.65
N THR A 191 -4.38 -4.92 -0.95
CA THR A 191 -5.64 -5.47 -1.44
C THR A 191 -6.71 -4.39 -1.52
N GLU A 192 -6.79 -3.54 -0.49
CA GLU A 192 -7.77 -2.45 -0.43
C GLU A 192 -7.44 -1.33 -1.41
N TYR A 193 -6.17 -0.94 -1.54
CA TYR A 193 -5.72 0.04 -2.52
C TYR A 193 -6.14 -0.35 -3.94
N TYR A 194 -5.86 -1.59 -4.35
CA TYR A 194 -6.30 -2.04 -5.67
C TYR A 194 -7.82 -2.15 -5.79
N ARG A 195 -8.54 -2.50 -4.71
CA ARG A 195 -10.00 -2.48 -4.72
C ARG A 195 -10.53 -1.07 -5.01
N GLN A 196 -9.93 -0.03 -4.42
CA GLN A 196 -10.30 1.36 -4.65
C GLN A 196 -9.95 1.81 -6.08
N GLN A 197 -8.72 1.56 -6.54
CA GLN A 197 -8.25 1.98 -7.88
C GLN A 197 -9.04 1.35 -9.04
N PHE A 198 -9.53 0.12 -8.87
CA PHE A 198 -10.29 -0.57 -9.91
C PHE A 198 -11.81 -0.54 -9.66
N GLY A 199 -12.35 0.46 -8.96
CA GLY A 199 -13.81 0.62 -8.80
C GLY A 199 -14.51 -0.60 -8.18
N ALA A 200 -13.91 -1.17 -7.13
CA ALA A 200 -14.32 -2.42 -6.48
C ALA A 200 -14.20 -3.70 -7.33
N MET A 201 -13.53 -3.67 -8.49
CA MET A 201 -13.23 -4.90 -9.23
C MET A 201 -12.49 -5.91 -8.36
N ARG A 202 -12.97 -7.16 -8.38
CA ARG A 202 -12.36 -8.26 -7.63
C ARG A 202 -11.50 -9.08 -8.58
N ARG A 203 -10.29 -9.43 -8.14
CA ARG A 203 -9.45 -10.40 -8.84
C ARG A 203 -9.97 -11.80 -8.55
N VAL A 204 -10.45 -12.49 -9.58
CA VAL A 204 -10.89 -13.88 -9.50
C VAL A 204 -9.83 -14.77 -10.14
N ARG A 205 -9.43 -15.83 -9.43
CA ARG A 205 -8.51 -16.87 -9.93
C ARG A 205 -9.26 -18.18 -10.07
N ARG A 206 -9.31 -18.73 -11.27
CA ARG A 206 -9.93 -20.03 -11.57
C ARG A 206 -9.19 -20.69 -12.73
N ASP A 207 -8.87 -21.97 -12.59
CA ASP A 207 -8.23 -22.79 -13.63
C ASP A 207 -6.96 -22.15 -14.23
N GLY A 208 -6.09 -21.61 -13.36
CA GLY A 208 -4.84 -20.97 -13.75
C GLY A 208 -4.98 -19.58 -14.38
N ARG A 209 -6.20 -19.11 -14.68
CA ARG A 209 -6.47 -17.78 -15.22
C ARG A 209 -6.78 -16.79 -14.11
N SER A 210 -6.33 -15.54 -14.25
CA SER A 210 -6.74 -14.45 -13.37
C SER A 210 -7.36 -13.32 -14.15
N LYS A 211 -8.58 -12.92 -13.77
CA LYS A 211 -9.33 -11.83 -14.39
C LYS A 211 -9.78 -10.85 -13.30
N TYR A 212 -9.70 -9.55 -13.58
CA TYR A 212 -10.37 -8.52 -12.78
C TYR A 212 -11.80 -8.38 -13.31
N VAL A 213 -12.77 -8.45 -12.41
CA VAL A 213 -14.20 -8.39 -12.76
C VAL A 213 -14.92 -7.45 -11.84
N GLU A 214 -15.86 -6.69 -12.38
CA GLU A 214 -16.77 -5.85 -11.62
C GLU A 214 -17.84 -6.72 -10.95
N PRO A 215 -17.94 -6.72 -9.61
CA PRO A 215 -18.96 -7.48 -8.89
C PRO A 215 -20.35 -6.92 -9.12
N LYS A 216 -21.31 -7.77 -9.46
CA LYS A 216 -22.72 -7.37 -9.59
C LYS A 216 -23.70 -8.47 -9.23
N PHE A 217 -24.85 -8.05 -8.73
CA PHE A 217 -26.02 -8.91 -8.56
C PHE A 217 -26.75 -9.01 -9.90
N TYR A 218 -26.61 -10.13 -10.59
CA TYR A 218 -27.39 -10.42 -11.79
C TYR A 218 -28.87 -10.63 -11.44
N ASP A 219 -29.16 -11.77 -10.82
CA ASP A 219 -30.47 -12.12 -10.31
C ASP A 219 -30.34 -13.05 -9.08
N ASP A 220 -31.42 -13.22 -8.34
CA ASP A 220 -31.42 -14.00 -7.10
C ASP A 220 -31.12 -15.49 -7.33
N LYS A 221 -31.61 -16.04 -8.45
CA LYS A 221 -31.39 -17.45 -8.82
C LYS A 221 -29.94 -17.67 -9.22
N TYR A 222 -29.35 -16.77 -10.01
CA TYR A 222 -27.94 -16.78 -10.33
C TYR A 222 -27.10 -16.72 -9.06
N THR A 223 -27.46 -15.84 -8.14
CA THR A 223 -26.74 -15.66 -6.88
C THR A 223 -26.74 -16.94 -6.04
N LEU A 224 -27.80 -17.74 -6.14
CA LEU A 224 -27.94 -19.04 -5.47
C LEU A 224 -27.32 -20.21 -6.25
N PHE A 225 -27.55 -20.34 -7.55
CA PHE A 225 -27.21 -21.53 -8.37
C PHE A 225 -26.06 -21.35 -9.39
N GLY A 226 -25.63 -20.11 -9.67
CA GLY A 226 -24.36 -19.83 -10.34
C GLY A 226 -24.37 -20.13 -11.83
N GLY A 227 -25.51 -19.90 -12.47
CA GLY A 227 -25.76 -20.24 -13.87
C GLY A 227 -26.28 -21.67 -14.07
N THR A 228 -26.32 -22.50 -13.03
CA THR A 228 -26.99 -23.82 -13.13
C THR A 228 -28.49 -23.60 -13.31
N PRO A 229 -29.10 -24.06 -14.43
CA PRO A 229 -30.53 -23.93 -14.62
C PRO A 229 -31.27 -24.83 -13.61
N VAL A 230 -32.17 -24.24 -12.83
CA VAL A 230 -33.01 -24.97 -11.87
C VAL A 230 -34.46 -24.54 -12.09
N ASP A 231 -35.32 -25.51 -12.40
CA ASP A 231 -36.75 -25.28 -12.58
C ASP A 231 -37.47 -25.35 -11.23
N ILE A 232 -37.57 -24.20 -10.57
CA ILE A 232 -38.22 -24.07 -9.24
C ILE A 232 -39.68 -24.54 -9.27
N ALA A 233 -40.37 -24.48 -10.42
CA ALA A 233 -41.77 -24.86 -10.53
C ALA A 233 -41.97 -26.38 -10.36
N LYS A 234 -40.97 -27.19 -10.74
CA LYS A 234 -40.99 -28.66 -10.63
C LYS A 234 -40.51 -29.19 -9.27
N LEU A 235 -40.02 -28.32 -8.40
CA LEU A 235 -39.50 -28.74 -7.09
C LEU A 235 -40.64 -29.18 -6.15
N PRO A 236 -40.44 -30.25 -5.37
CA PRO A 236 -41.34 -30.61 -4.28
C PRO A 236 -41.57 -29.44 -3.32
N ARG A 237 -42.76 -29.36 -2.73
CA ARG A 237 -43.21 -28.25 -1.86
C ARG A 237 -42.16 -27.83 -0.81
N ARG A 238 -41.53 -28.81 -0.13
CA ARG A 238 -40.50 -28.54 0.90
C ARG A 238 -39.23 -27.89 0.33
N GLN A 239 -38.80 -28.32 -0.86
CA GLN A 239 -37.63 -27.76 -1.53
C GLN A 239 -37.92 -26.36 -2.06
N LYS A 240 -39.11 -26.16 -2.64
CA LYS A 240 -39.58 -24.84 -3.07
C LYS A 240 -39.59 -23.83 -1.91
N GLN A 241 -40.17 -24.20 -0.76
CA GLN A 241 -40.14 -23.36 0.44
C GLN A 241 -38.73 -23.01 0.93
N LEU A 242 -37.80 -23.96 0.85
CA LEU A 242 -36.40 -23.70 1.20
C LEU A 242 -35.77 -22.71 0.23
N VAL A 243 -35.99 -22.88 -1.07
CA VAL A 243 -35.51 -21.95 -2.12
C VAL A 243 -36.10 -20.57 -1.92
N ASP A 244 -37.41 -20.45 -1.69
CA ASP A 244 -38.06 -19.17 -1.48
C ASP A 244 -37.44 -18.40 -0.29
N LYS A 245 -37.20 -19.08 0.84
CA LYS A 245 -36.49 -18.48 1.99
C LYS A 245 -35.08 -18.00 1.64
N MET A 246 -34.33 -18.79 0.87
CA MET A 246 -33.00 -18.43 0.40
C MET A 246 -33.02 -17.20 -0.51
N LEU A 247 -33.98 -17.14 -1.44
CA LEU A 247 -34.15 -15.99 -2.34
C LEU A 247 -34.55 -14.74 -1.55
N THR A 248 -35.40 -14.85 -0.53
CA THR A 248 -35.73 -13.73 0.37
C THR A 248 -34.49 -13.18 1.08
N ILE A 249 -33.61 -14.05 1.59
CA ILE A 249 -32.35 -13.60 2.23
C ILE A 249 -31.49 -12.82 1.23
N ILE A 250 -31.35 -13.32 0.00
CA ILE A 250 -30.56 -12.67 -1.05
C ILE A 250 -31.14 -11.30 -1.41
N ARG A 251 -32.46 -11.16 -1.54
CA ARG A 251 -33.12 -9.87 -1.83
C ARG A 251 -32.85 -8.85 -0.73
N VAL A 252 -33.04 -9.23 0.52
CA VAL A 252 -32.79 -8.35 1.68
C VAL A 252 -31.33 -7.92 1.73
N ASP A 253 -30.40 -8.83 1.46
CA ASP A 253 -28.97 -8.48 1.43
C ASP A 253 -28.64 -7.54 0.27
N ARG A 254 -29.22 -7.77 -0.91
CA ARG A 254 -29.05 -6.90 -2.09
C ARG A 254 -29.56 -5.48 -1.81
N GLU A 255 -30.75 -5.35 -1.22
CA GLU A 255 -31.33 -4.05 -0.86
C GLU A 255 -30.47 -3.29 0.17
N LYS A 256 -29.82 -4.02 1.08
CA LYS A 256 -28.92 -3.45 2.10
C LYS A 256 -27.49 -3.22 1.63
N GLY A 257 -27.16 -3.58 0.38
CA GLY A 257 -25.77 -3.52 -0.11
C GLY A 257 -24.81 -4.50 0.60
N GLY A 258 -25.33 -5.58 1.19
CA GLY A 258 -24.54 -6.57 1.92
C GLY A 258 -23.82 -7.56 0.99
N ASP A 259 -22.56 -7.30 0.64
CA ASP A 259 -21.78 -8.09 -0.33
C ASP A 259 -20.59 -8.88 0.29
N LYS A 260 -20.29 -8.65 1.58
CA LYS A 260 -19.11 -9.19 2.28
C LYS A 260 -19.12 -10.72 2.39
N ASP A 261 -20.31 -11.30 2.54
CA ASP A 261 -20.51 -12.74 2.67
C ASP A 261 -20.72 -13.47 1.34
N TYR A 262 -20.54 -12.76 0.23
CA TYR A 262 -20.63 -13.30 -1.12
C TYR A 262 -19.23 -13.50 -1.71
N SER A 263 -19.08 -14.58 -2.47
CA SER A 263 -17.96 -14.78 -3.38
C SER A 263 -18.31 -14.20 -4.76
N VAL A 264 -17.31 -13.95 -5.60
CA VAL A 264 -17.50 -13.43 -6.96
C VAL A 264 -16.88 -14.41 -7.95
N ASP A 265 -17.60 -14.73 -9.01
CA ASP A 265 -17.12 -15.62 -10.07
C ASP A 265 -16.45 -14.87 -11.23
N ILE A 266 -15.97 -15.61 -12.24
CA ILE A 266 -15.22 -15.07 -13.38
C ILE A 266 -16.06 -14.16 -14.31
N THR A 267 -17.38 -14.15 -14.14
CA THR A 267 -18.29 -13.26 -14.86
C THR A 267 -18.63 -12.01 -14.04
N GLY A 268 -18.09 -11.88 -12.83
CA GLY A 268 -18.43 -10.80 -11.89
C GLY A 268 -19.70 -11.07 -11.08
N GLY A 269 -20.34 -12.23 -11.22
CA GLY A 269 -21.58 -12.53 -10.53
C GLY A 269 -21.35 -12.85 -9.06
N TYR A 270 -22.15 -12.25 -8.17
CA TYR A 270 -22.16 -12.63 -6.76
C TYR A 270 -22.68 -14.06 -6.57
N ARG A 271 -22.05 -14.79 -5.66
CA ARG A 271 -22.36 -16.17 -5.29
C ARG A 271 -22.38 -16.26 -3.77
N ILE A 272 -23.55 -16.53 -3.19
CA ILE A 272 -23.68 -16.61 -1.74
C ILE A 272 -22.88 -17.79 -1.18
N LYS A 273 -22.13 -17.57 -0.09
CA LYS A 273 -21.41 -18.65 0.59
C LYS A 273 -22.39 -19.52 1.36
N ASN A 274 -22.31 -20.85 1.18
CA ASN A 274 -23.20 -21.80 1.87
C ASN A 274 -23.17 -21.64 3.40
N ARG A 275 -21.99 -21.42 3.98
CA ARG A 275 -21.85 -21.16 5.42
C ARG A 275 -22.72 -19.99 5.90
N TYR A 276 -22.69 -18.87 5.19
CA TYR A 276 -23.47 -17.69 5.53
C TYR A 276 -24.97 -17.96 5.39
N MET A 277 -25.39 -18.55 4.26
CA MET A 277 -26.79 -18.91 4.04
C MET A 277 -27.32 -19.89 5.11
N ALA A 278 -26.53 -20.90 5.46
CA ALA A 278 -26.87 -21.89 6.47
C ALA A 278 -27.07 -21.24 7.85
N LYS A 279 -26.19 -20.31 8.24
CA LYS A 279 -26.32 -19.52 9.46
C LYS A 279 -27.62 -18.72 9.47
N ARG A 280 -27.96 -18.03 8.37
CA ARG A 280 -29.19 -17.22 8.26
C ARG A 280 -30.47 -18.07 8.31
N LEU A 281 -30.39 -19.31 7.83
CA LEU A 281 -31.50 -20.28 7.87
C LEU A 281 -31.59 -21.08 9.17
N GLY A 282 -30.63 -20.92 10.10
CA GLY A 282 -30.58 -21.71 11.33
C GLY A 282 -30.32 -23.20 11.09
N MET A 283 -29.54 -23.56 10.08
CA MET A 283 -29.22 -24.95 9.73
C MET A 283 -27.73 -25.21 9.59
N HIS A 284 -27.34 -26.49 9.66
CA HIS A 284 -25.96 -26.90 9.45
C HIS A 284 -25.56 -26.80 7.96
N GLU A 285 -24.36 -26.29 7.68
CA GLU A 285 -23.83 -26.05 6.32
C GLU A 285 -23.86 -27.32 5.44
N ALA A 286 -23.53 -28.48 6.02
CA ALA A 286 -23.57 -29.76 5.31
C ALA A 286 -25.00 -30.21 4.94
N SER A 287 -26.00 -29.84 5.73
CA SER A 287 -27.41 -30.14 5.45
C SER A 287 -27.94 -29.26 4.31
N LEU A 288 -27.61 -27.96 4.34
CA LEU A 288 -27.90 -27.05 3.22
C LEU A 288 -27.25 -27.53 1.92
N SER A 289 -25.97 -27.89 1.97
CA SER A 289 -25.22 -28.34 0.79
C SER A 289 -25.78 -29.65 0.20
N ARG A 290 -26.33 -30.55 1.04
CA ARG A 290 -27.03 -31.75 0.58
C ARG A 290 -28.39 -31.41 -0.05
N ALA A 291 -29.15 -30.49 0.54
CA ALA A 291 -30.42 -30.04 0.01
C ALA A 291 -30.26 -29.35 -1.36
N LEU A 292 -29.30 -28.43 -1.48
CA LEU A 292 -28.98 -27.75 -2.75
C LEU A 292 -28.56 -28.74 -3.84
N ARG A 293 -27.75 -29.74 -3.52
CA ARG A 293 -27.37 -30.80 -4.48
C ARG A 293 -28.57 -31.59 -5.00
N LYS A 294 -29.59 -31.84 -4.17
CA LYS A 294 -30.83 -32.50 -4.63
C LYS A 294 -31.66 -31.56 -5.50
N ILE A 295 -31.80 -30.30 -5.09
CA ILE A 295 -32.52 -29.26 -5.84
C ILE A 295 -31.92 -29.08 -7.24
N MET A 296 -30.60 -29.05 -7.36
CA MET A 296 -29.91 -28.89 -8.65
C MET A 296 -29.98 -30.13 -9.57
N LYS A 297 -30.50 -31.26 -9.09
CA LYS A 297 -30.66 -32.50 -9.88
C LYS A 297 -32.09 -32.74 -10.36
N CYS A 298 -33.06 -31.98 -9.84
CA CYS A 298 -34.46 -32.03 -10.24
C CYS A 298 -34.69 -31.15 -11.47
#